data_AF-V4P318-F1
#
_entry.id   AF-V4P318-F1
#
_cell.length_a   1.000
_cell.length_b   1.000
_cell.length_c   1.000
_cell.angle_alpha   90.00
_cell.angle_beta   90.00
_cell.angle_gamma   90.00
#
_symmetry.space_group_name_H-M   'P 1'
#
loop_
_entity.id
_entity.type
_entity.pdbx_description
1 polymer ?
#
loop_
_entity_poly.entity_id
_entity_poly.type
_entity_poly.pdbx_seq_one_letter_code
_entity_poly.pdbx_strand_id
1 'polypeptide(L)'
;YISPVPIPCFDWQVSASVDGSIYWFTAYLWEVESESEYSRVAKIIAFDLHTHRFHAVPHPHQFGARKRSDLIQLMNLRDQVWIVEQTHDWSLEMWRKMDDDDKGGWGKNVFD
;
A
#
# COMPACT_ATOMS: atom_id res chain seq x y z
N TYR A 1 -24.46 1.08 -10.35
CA TYR A 1 -23.82 0.09 -11.23
C TYR A 1 -22.46 -0.18 -10.62
N ILE A 2 -22.27 -1.31 -9.94
CA ILE A 2 -20.96 -1.69 -9.39
C ILE A 2 -20.27 -2.44 -10.53
N SER A 3 -19.28 -1.81 -11.17
CA SER A 3 -18.50 -2.46 -12.21
C SER A 3 -17.62 -3.53 -11.54
N PRO A 4 -17.75 -4.82 -11.88
CA PRO A 4 -16.90 -5.87 -11.34
C PRO A 4 -15.57 -5.87 -12.11
N VAL A 5 -14.89 -4.72 -12.19
CA VAL A 5 -13.50 -4.74 -12.65
C VAL A 5 -12.76 -5.51 -11.57
N PRO A 6 -12.23 -6.71 -11.85
CA PRO A 6 -11.39 -7.39 -10.89
C PRO A 6 -10.16 -6.52 -10.74
N ILE A 7 -10.10 -5.76 -9.65
CA ILE A 7 -8.86 -5.10 -9.26
C ILE A 7 -7.88 -6.24 -9.05
N PRO A 8 -6.73 -6.27 -9.75
CA PRO A 8 -5.74 -7.31 -9.58
C PRO A 8 -5.09 -7.13 -8.21
N CYS A 9 -5.81 -7.53 -7.16
CA CYS A 9 -5.28 -7.69 -5.83
C CYS A 9 -4.62 -9.07 -5.81
N PHE A 10 -3.31 -9.09 -5.65
CA PHE A 10 -2.58 -10.32 -5.43
C PHE A 10 -3.01 -10.92 -4.08
N ASP A 11 -2.96 -12.25 -3.95
CA ASP A 11 -3.32 -12.91 -2.69
C ASP A 11 -2.57 -12.24 -1.51
N TRP A 12 -3.31 -11.95 -0.44
CA TRP A 12 -2.82 -11.27 0.78
C TRP A 12 -2.52 -9.77 0.67
N GLN A 13 -2.56 -9.15 -0.52
CA GLN A 13 -2.41 -7.70 -0.73
C GLN A 13 -3.73 -7.05 -1.12
N VAL A 14 -4.51 -6.72 -0.08
CA VAL A 14 -5.86 -6.14 -0.21
C VAL A 14 -5.79 -4.70 -0.70
N SER A 15 -6.83 -4.26 -1.43
CA SER A 15 -7.02 -2.87 -1.84
C SER A 15 -7.68 -2.02 -0.74
N ALA A 16 -7.47 -0.70 -0.79
CA ALA A 16 -8.18 0.26 0.07
C ALA A 16 -9.09 1.16 -0.76
N SER A 17 -10.26 1.52 -0.25
CA SER A 17 -11.17 2.49 -0.86
C SER A 17 -11.34 3.68 0.07
N VAL A 18 -10.93 4.87 -0.37
CA VAL A 18 -10.92 6.12 0.42
C VAL A 18 -11.29 7.28 -0.50
N ASP A 19 -12.27 8.09 -0.08
CA ASP A 19 -12.67 9.34 -0.75
C ASP A 19 -12.88 9.19 -2.27
N GLY A 20 -13.68 8.21 -2.68
CA GLY A 20 -13.96 7.95 -4.09
C GLY A 20 -12.77 7.41 -4.90
N SER A 21 -11.64 7.08 -4.26
CA SER A 21 -10.49 6.48 -4.90
C SER A 21 -10.23 5.06 -4.40
N ILE A 22 -9.82 4.18 -5.30
CA ILE A 22 -9.45 2.80 -4.96
C ILE A 22 -7.95 2.63 -5.14
N TYR A 23 -7.27 2.07 -4.15
CA TYR A 23 -5.82 1.95 -4.05
C TYR A 23 -5.39 0.48 -4.00
N TRP A 24 -4.36 0.10 -4.76
CA TRP A 24 -3.80 -1.26 -4.72
C TRP A 24 -2.32 -1.30 -5.14
N PHE A 25 -1.67 -2.43 -4.86
CA PHE A 25 -0.31 -2.72 -5.33
C PHE A 25 -0.33 -3.34 -6.74
N THR A 26 0.57 -2.90 -7.61
CA THR A 26 0.69 -3.41 -8.99
C THR A 26 1.42 -4.75 -9.09
N ALA A 27 2.14 -5.15 -8.05
CA ALA A 27 2.89 -6.41 -7.92
C ALA A 27 3.12 -6.70 -6.44
N TYR A 28 3.54 -7.94 -6.13
CA TYR A 28 4.01 -8.26 -4.78
C TYR A 28 5.16 -7.33 -4.37
N LEU A 29 5.03 -6.72 -3.20
CA LEU A 29 6.06 -5.87 -2.58
C LEU A 29 7.38 -6.59 -2.29
N TRP A 30 7.32 -7.86 -1.91
CA TRP A 30 8.48 -8.72 -1.71
C TRP A 30 8.60 -9.66 -2.90
N GLU A 31 9.81 -9.81 -3.45
CA GLU A 31 10.04 -10.76 -4.53
C GLU A 31 9.79 -12.19 -4.00
N VAL A 32 8.92 -12.95 -4.69
CA VAL A 32 8.41 -14.24 -4.19
C VAL A 32 9.53 -15.24 -3.92
N GLU A 33 10.61 -15.17 -4.73
CA GLU A 33 11.77 -16.04 -4.68
C GLU A 33 12.89 -15.51 -3.75
N SER A 34 12.69 -14.36 -3.11
CA SER A 34 13.68 -13.73 -2.24
C SER A 34 13.16 -13.53 -0.82
N GLU A 35 14.02 -13.79 0.16
CA GLU A 35 13.71 -13.58 1.58
C GLU A 35 13.89 -12.11 2.03
N SER A 36 14.45 -11.25 1.18
CA SER A 36 14.80 -9.88 1.56
C SER A 36 14.78 -8.86 0.42
N GLU A 37 14.54 -9.28 -0.82
CA GLU A 37 14.49 -8.34 -1.94
C GLU A 37 13.11 -7.74 -2.08
N TYR A 38 13.10 -6.42 -1.92
CA TYR A 38 11.96 -5.58 -2.19
C TYR A 38 11.80 -5.41 -3.71
N SER A 39 10.58 -5.61 -4.19
CA SER A 39 10.24 -5.54 -5.60
C SER A 39 10.51 -4.17 -6.19
N ARG A 40 11.36 -4.11 -7.20
CA ARG A 40 11.66 -2.86 -7.93
C ARG A 40 10.49 -2.35 -8.76
N VAL A 41 9.52 -3.24 -9.04
CA VAL A 41 8.37 -2.98 -9.92
C VAL A 41 7.07 -2.77 -9.16
N ALA A 42 6.99 -3.13 -7.87
CA ALA A 42 5.81 -2.87 -7.05
C ALA A 42 5.62 -1.35 -6.88
N LYS A 43 4.43 -0.88 -7.28
CA LYS A 43 3.96 0.49 -7.12
C LYS A 43 2.58 0.46 -6.47
N ILE A 44 2.22 1.55 -5.81
CA ILE A 44 0.84 1.79 -5.41
C ILE A 44 0.21 2.65 -6.51
N ILE A 45 -0.96 2.24 -6.98
CA ILE A 45 -1.76 3.05 -7.89
C ILE A 45 -3.13 3.30 -7.27
N ALA A 46 -3.67 4.49 -7.54
CA ALA A 46 -5.01 4.89 -7.18
C ALA A 46 -5.84 5.09 -8.45
N PHE A 47 -7.08 4.60 -8.45
CA PHE A 47 -8.07 4.94 -9.47
C PHE A 47 -9.14 5.82 -8.83
N ASP A 48 -9.23 7.05 -9.31
CA ASP A 48 -10.21 8.04 -8.88
C ASP A 48 -11.53 7.80 -9.65
N LEU A 49 -12.61 7.48 -8.92
CA LEU A 49 -13.93 7.21 -9.47
C LEU A 49 -14.65 8.47 -9.95
N HIS A 50 -14.25 9.67 -9.51
CA HIS A 50 -14.84 10.92 -9.96
C HIS A 50 -14.25 11.37 -11.29
N THR A 51 -12.93 11.23 -11.44
CA THR A 51 -12.22 11.65 -12.66
C THR A 51 -11.98 10.52 -13.66
N HIS A 52 -12.21 9.26 -13.24
CA HIS A 52 -11.90 8.05 -14.01
C HIS A 52 -10.43 7.99 -14.45
N ARG A 53 -9.50 8.41 -13.58
CA ARG A 53 -8.07 8.49 -13.86
C ARG A 53 -7.25 7.68 -12.89
N PHE A 54 -6.11 7.19 -13.40
CA PHE A 54 -5.10 6.53 -12.58
C PHE A 54 -4.09 7.55 -12.09
N HIS A 55 -3.66 7.38 -10.84
CA HIS A 55 -2.62 8.16 -10.20
C HIS A 55 -1.57 7.21 -9.62
N ALA A 56 -0.31 7.48 -9.89
CA ALA A 56 0.77 6.81 -9.19
C ALA A 56 0.88 7.39 -7.77
N VAL A 57 0.87 6.53 -6.76
CA VAL A 57 1.06 6.92 -5.37
C VAL A 57 2.49 6.55 -4.98
N PRO A 58 3.28 7.50 -4.46
CA PRO A 58 4.64 7.22 -4.00
C PRO A 58 4.64 6.13 -2.94
N HIS A 59 5.73 5.38 -2.86
CA HIS A 59 5.92 4.38 -1.82
C HIS A 59 6.74 4.96 -0.67
N PRO A 60 6.51 4.57 0.60
CA PRO A 60 7.43 4.91 1.68
C PRO A 60 8.86 4.47 1.33
N HIS A 61 9.83 5.36 1.53
CA HIS A 61 11.25 5.06 1.26
C HIS A 61 11.84 3.97 2.18
N GLN A 62 11.16 3.63 3.28
CA GLN A 62 11.72 2.87 4.41
C GLN A 62 11.57 1.33 4.31
N PHE A 63 10.99 0.79 3.24
CA PHE A 63 10.92 -0.68 3.08
C PHE A 63 12.27 -1.32 2.73
N GLY A 64 13.23 -0.54 2.24
CA GLY A 64 14.54 -1.03 1.83
C GLY A 64 15.51 -1.19 2.99
N ALA A 65 15.50 -2.36 3.63
CA ALA A 65 16.62 -3.01 4.36
C ALA A 65 16.19 -4.18 5.27
N ARG A 66 14.92 -4.60 5.24
CA ARG A 66 14.36 -5.52 6.24
C ARG A 66 14.07 -6.89 5.64
N LYS A 67 14.02 -7.91 6.51
CA LYS A 67 13.52 -9.24 6.16
C LYS A 67 12.12 -9.11 5.58
N ARG A 68 11.77 -9.98 4.64
CA ARG A 68 10.42 -10.10 4.11
C ARG A 68 9.40 -10.17 5.25
N SER A 69 8.35 -9.37 5.12
CA SER A 69 7.22 -9.40 6.06
C SER A 69 6.24 -10.49 5.70
N ASP A 70 5.59 -11.03 6.73
CA ASP A 70 4.63 -12.13 6.58
C ASP A 70 3.32 -11.61 5.95
N LEU A 71 2.97 -10.35 6.20
CA LEU A 71 1.77 -9.72 5.66
C LEU A 71 1.97 -8.21 5.45
N ILE A 72 1.46 -7.71 4.32
CA ILE A 72 1.43 -6.28 4.00
C ILE A 72 0.17 -5.92 3.23
N GLN A 73 -0.57 -4.92 3.70
CA GLN A 73 -1.91 -4.60 3.20
C GLN A 73 -2.12 -3.09 3.09
N LEU A 74 -2.93 -2.69 2.10
CA LEU A 74 -3.53 -1.36 2.08
C LEU A 74 -4.89 -1.42 2.78
N MET A 75 -5.15 -0.44 3.64
CA MET A 75 -6.40 -0.35 4.40
C MET A 75 -6.96 1.06 4.39
N ASN A 76 -8.29 1.18 4.45
CA ASN A 76 -8.95 2.40 4.85
C ASN A 76 -9.08 2.38 6.38
N LEU A 77 -8.40 3.32 7.06
CA LEU A 77 -8.61 3.57 8.49
C LEU A 77 -8.86 5.05 8.70
N ARG A 78 -10.01 5.37 9.29
CA ARG A 78 -10.44 6.76 9.56
C ARG A 78 -10.41 7.64 8.31
N ASP A 79 -10.95 7.13 7.21
CA ASP A 79 -11.04 7.81 5.92
C ASP A 79 -9.68 8.25 5.36
N GLN A 80 -8.63 7.50 5.71
CA GLN A 80 -7.27 7.70 5.26
C GLN A 80 -6.71 6.39 4.73
N VAL A 81 -5.80 6.47 3.77
CA VAL A 81 -5.10 5.28 3.24
C VAL A 81 -3.93 4.94 4.15
N TRP A 82 -3.85 3.68 4.54
CA TRP A 82 -2.79 3.14 5.36
C TRP A 82 -2.12 1.96 4.68
N ILE A 83 -0.81 1.83 4.86
CA ILE A 83 -0.09 0.58 4.69
C ILE A 83 0.09 -0.01 6.08
N VAL A 84 -0.28 -1.27 6.25
CA VAL A 84 -0.07 -2.04 7.47
C VAL A 84 0.82 -3.21 7.12
N GLU A 85 1.95 -3.33 7.81
CA GLU A 85 2.91 -4.42 7.68
C GLU A 85 2.99 -5.18 9.00
N GLN A 86 2.92 -6.50 8.92
CA GLN A 86 3.18 -7.40 10.03
C GLN A 86 4.57 -8.00 9.85
N THR A 87 5.49 -7.68 10.76
CA THR A 87 6.85 -8.20 10.76
C THR A 87 6.91 -9.57 11.44
N HIS A 88 8.01 -10.28 11.21
CA HIS A 88 8.19 -11.67 11.67
C HIS A 88 8.20 -11.84 13.20
N ASP A 89 8.46 -10.75 13.94
CA ASP A 89 8.37 -10.68 15.40
C ASP A 89 6.94 -10.37 15.89
N TRP A 90 5.95 -10.42 15.00
CA TRP A 90 4.54 -10.08 15.25
C TRP A 90 4.29 -8.61 15.59
N SER A 91 5.28 -7.73 15.37
CA SER A 91 5.08 -6.29 15.46
C SER A 91 4.26 -5.78 14.27
N LEU A 92 3.47 -4.74 14.51
CA LEU A 92 2.72 -4.04 13.46
C LEU A 92 3.37 -2.70 13.18
N GLU A 93 3.76 -2.49 11.94
CA GLU A 93 4.18 -1.18 11.45
C GLU A 93 3.09 -0.59 10.55
N MET A 94 2.77 0.69 10.77
CA MET A 94 1.69 1.35 10.08
C MET A 94 2.16 2.68 9.51
N TRP A 95 1.94 2.87 8.20
CA TRP A 95 2.21 4.13 7.52
C TRP A 95 0.92 4.72 7.03
N ARG A 96 0.70 5.99 7.35
CA ARG A 96 -0.42 6.76 6.84
C ARG A 96 0.01 7.56 5.62
N LYS A 97 -0.79 7.54 4.55
CA LYS A 97 -0.62 8.46 3.43
C LYS A 97 -0.93 9.88 3.90
N MET A 98 0.03 10.80 3.75
CA MET A 98 -0.19 12.21 4.04
C MET A 98 -0.76 12.89 2.81
N ASP A 99 -1.73 13.79 3.02
CA ASP A 99 -2.39 14.50 1.91
C ASP A 99 -1.63 15.74 1.44
N ASP A 100 -0.65 16.20 2.23
CA ASP A 100 -0.21 17.60 2.23
C ASP A 100 1.27 17.84 1.89
N ASP A 101 1.91 16.91 1.18
CA ASP A 101 3.26 17.17 0.64
C ASP A 101 3.20 17.06 -0.89
N ASP A 102 3.74 18.05 -1.59
CA ASP A 102 4.04 18.06 -3.04
C ASP A 102 4.89 16.87 -3.51
N LYS A 103 5.25 15.97 -2.58
CA LYS A 103 6.02 14.73 -2.77
C LYS A 103 5.26 13.45 -2.42
N GLY A 104 3.98 13.53 -2.02
CA GLY A 104 3.14 12.37 -1.69
C GLY A 104 3.76 11.47 -0.62
N GLY A 105 4.10 12.05 0.52
CA GLY A 105 4.79 11.37 1.61
C GLY A 105 3.92 10.41 2.43
N TRP A 106 4.58 9.50 3.14
CA TRP A 106 3.96 8.61 4.11
C TRP A 106 4.53 8.87 5.50
N GLY A 107 3.66 9.03 6.49
CA GLY A 107 4.05 9.16 7.90
C GLY A 107 3.97 7.82 8.60
N LYS A 108 5.09 7.37 9.18
CA LYS A 108 5.11 6.19 10.05
C LYS A 108 4.47 6.55 11.39
N ASN A 109 3.48 5.78 11.81
CA ASN A 109 3.03 5.79 13.20
C ASN A 109 3.77 4.70 13.96
N VAL A 110 4.37 5.10 15.08
CA VAL A 110 4.91 4.18 16.07
C VAL A 110 3.92 4.22 17.22
N PHE A 111 3.26 3.10 17.50
CA PHE A 111 2.52 2.93 18.74
C PHE A 111 3.55 2.55 19.80
N ASP A 112 3.92 3.50 20.65
CA ASP A 112 4.66 3.23 21.90
C ASP A 112 3.76 2.55 22.93
#